data_AF-A0A2G8JXI0-F1
#
_entry.id   AF-A0A2G8JXI0-F1
#
_cell.length_a   1.000
_cell.length_b   1.000
_cell.length_c   1.000
_cell.angle_alpha   90.00
_cell.angle_beta   90.00
_cell.angle_gamma   90.00
#
_symmetry.space_group_name_H-M   'P 1'
#
loop_
_entity.id
_entity.type
_entity.pdbx_description
1 polymer ?
#
loop_
_entity_poly.entity_id
_entity_poly.type
_entity_poly.pdbx_seq_one_letter_code
_entity_poly.pdbx_strand_id
1 'polypeptide(L)'
;MEANRLKRIHYYFRLGLTNNEMITALFELDNITLSKRHLKRLMGNEGLFRRKNHSDLLDVAMYMYNELGRSGKLHGYRWFHHKLRNNGYNIDRETVRNLLQLLDPEGEEFDNTVLQWNTHRISRSRLHPEPFGRPTMMYFAPRTYLTREFSNHVKLDELEVCREECRLKDDFPCSQEVFELYCVLMNEQNWLPPTSPQEAGSGSVSKGSYQKLAQGPLMTS
;
A
#
# COMPACT_ATOMS: atom_id res chain seq x y z
N MET A 1 -29.28 34.34 15.89
CA MET A 1 -27.92 34.64 15.42
C MET A 1 -26.96 33.45 15.58
N GLU A 2 -27.00 32.74 16.71
CA GLU A 2 -26.07 31.64 17.01
C GLU A 2 -26.19 30.39 16.11
N ALA A 3 -27.40 30.08 15.64
CA ALA A 3 -27.63 28.97 14.71
C ALA A 3 -27.09 29.25 13.29
N ASN A 4 -27.02 30.52 12.87
CA ASN A 4 -26.54 30.89 11.53
C ASN A 4 -25.01 30.74 11.43
N ARG A 5 -24.26 31.18 12.47
CA ARG A 5 -22.80 30.98 12.52
C ARG A 5 -22.40 29.51 12.44
N LEU A 6 -23.12 28.62 13.13
CA LEU A 6 -22.85 27.18 13.14
C LEU A 6 -23.06 26.58 11.75
N LYS A 7 -24.17 26.92 11.08
CA LYS A 7 -24.44 26.46 9.71
C LYS A 7 -23.32 26.84 8.73
N ARG A 8 -22.82 28.08 8.80
CA ARG A 8 -21.69 28.54 7.97
C ARG A 8 -20.39 27.80 8.31
N ILE A 9 -20.10 27.58 9.59
CA ILE A 9 -18.95 26.79 10.04
C ILE A 9 -19.01 25.36 9.48
N HIS A 10 -20.18 24.69 9.55
CA HIS A 10 -20.36 23.36 8.95
C HIS A 10 -20.15 23.39 7.43
N TYR A 11 -20.68 24.39 6.74
CA TYR A 11 -20.52 24.53 5.29
C TYR A 11 -19.05 24.67 4.89
N TYR A 12 -18.32 25.61 5.50
CA TYR A 12 -16.90 25.82 5.19
C TYR A 12 -16.03 24.65 5.63
N PHE A 13 -16.39 23.96 6.72
CA PHE A 13 -15.69 22.75 7.15
C PHE A 13 -15.85 21.61 6.14
N ARG A 14 -17.05 21.39 5.60
CA ARG A 14 -17.30 20.38 4.56
C ARG A 14 -16.57 20.70 3.24
N LEU A 15 -16.35 21.98 2.95
CA LEU A 15 -15.51 22.41 1.82
C LEU A 15 -14.01 22.14 2.03
N GLY A 16 -13.60 21.64 3.20
CA GLY A 16 -12.20 21.30 3.48
C GLY A 16 -11.30 22.48 3.85
N LEU A 17 -11.88 23.69 4.00
CA LEU A 17 -11.13 24.91 4.33
C LEU A 17 -10.37 24.74 5.66
N THR A 18 -9.15 25.28 5.72
CA THR A 18 -8.34 25.35 6.94
C THR A 18 -8.97 26.31 7.94
N ASN A 19 -8.53 26.24 9.21
CA ASN A 19 -9.06 27.14 10.25
C ASN A 19 -8.83 28.62 9.92
N ASN A 20 -7.74 28.96 9.23
CA ASN A 20 -7.46 30.35 8.88
C ASN A 20 -8.36 30.80 7.73
N GLU A 21 -8.48 30.00 6.68
CA GLU A 21 -9.36 30.30 5.53
C GLU A 21 -10.83 30.38 5.95
N MET A 22 -11.27 29.51 6.87
CA MET A 22 -12.62 29.61 7.44
C MET A 22 -12.85 30.93 8.17
N ILE A 23 -11.86 31.45 8.91
CA ILE A 23 -12.00 32.74 9.61
C ILE A 23 -12.09 33.87 8.59
N THR A 24 -11.24 33.84 7.56
CA THR A 24 -11.27 34.82 6.47
C THR A 24 -12.61 34.79 5.74
N ALA A 25 -13.10 33.61 5.37
CA ALA A 25 -14.38 33.43 4.68
C ALA A 25 -15.58 33.88 5.55
N LEU A 26 -15.57 33.54 6.85
CA LEU A 26 -16.62 33.97 7.78
C LEU A 26 -16.63 35.50 7.93
N PHE A 27 -15.46 36.14 7.89
CA PHE A 27 -15.35 37.59 7.96
C PHE A 27 -15.79 38.26 6.65
N GLU A 28 -15.25 37.85 5.51
CA GLU A 28 -15.45 38.52 4.22
C GLU A 28 -16.81 38.23 3.58
N LEU A 29 -17.33 37.00 3.70
CA LEU A 29 -18.56 36.58 2.99
C LEU A 29 -19.81 36.67 3.87
N ASP A 30 -19.66 36.47 5.18
CA ASP A 30 -20.80 36.40 6.11
C ASP A 30 -20.80 37.52 7.17
N ASN A 31 -19.79 38.41 7.18
CA ASN A 31 -19.61 39.45 8.20
C ASN A 31 -19.60 38.92 9.65
N ILE A 32 -19.09 37.71 9.86
CA ILE A 32 -18.97 37.05 11.16
C ILE A 32 -17.52 37.13 11.65
N THR A 33 -17.28 37.91 12.70
CA THR A 33 -15.96 38.02 13.34
C THR A 33 -15.77 36.94 14.40
N LEU A 34 -14.79 36.06 14.20
CA LEU A 34 -14.43 35.01 15.15
C LEU A 34 -12.92 34.92 15.32
N SER A 35 -12.46 34.83 16.58
CA SER A 35 -11.08 34.45 16.84
C SER A 35 -10.87 32.96 16.54
N LYS A 36 -9.64 32.60 16.17
CA LYS A 36 -9.27 31.20 15.92
C LYS A 36 -9.54 30.28 17.10
N ARG A 37 -9.40 30.78 18.33
CA ARG A 37 -9.74 30.04 19.55
C ARG A 37 -11.24 29.80 19.67
N HIS A 38 -12.06 30.81 19.36
CA HIS A 38 -13.51 30.68 19.38
C HIS A 38 -14.00 29.71 18.31
N LEU A 39 -13.48 29.80 17.07
CA LEU A 39 -13.79 28.86 16.00
C LEU A 39 -13.46 27.42 16.40
N LYS A 40 -12.25 27.18 16.91
CA LYS A 40 -11.85 25.83 17.38
C LYS A 40 -12.75 25.30 18.49
N ARG A 41 -13.18 26.15 19.42
CA ARG A 41 -14.10 25.78 20.50
C ARG A 41 -15.46 25.36 19.96
N LEU A 42 -16.04 26.16 19.04
CA LEU A 42 -17.31 25.84 18.39
C LEU A 42 -17.21 24.54 17.60
N MET A 43 -16.15 24.39 16.80
CA MET A 43 -15.90 23.15 16.05
C MET A 43 -15.74 21.94 16.98
N GLY A 44 -15.07 22.08 18.11
CA GLY A 44 -14.90 20.99 19.08
C GLY A 44 -16.21 20.56 19.74
N ASN A 45 -17.08 21.53 20.07
CA ASN A 45 -18.40 21.26 20.65
C ASN A 45 -19.35 20.57 19.65
N GLU A 46 -19.20 20.86 18.36
CA GLU A 46 -20.00 20.27 17.28
C GLU A 46 -19.38 18.99 16.68
N GLY A 47 -18.28 18.49 17.25
CA GLY A 47 -17.60 17.30 16.73
C GLY A 47 -16.91 17.47 15.37
N LEU A 48 -16.69 18.70 14.92
CA LEU A 48 -16.06 19.03 13.64
C LEU A 48 -14.54 18.92 13.71
N PHE A 49 -14.04 17.69 13.67
CA PHE A 49 -12.61 17.41 13.71
C PHE A 49 -12.06 16.98 12.35
N ARG A 50 -11.02 17.68 11.87
CA ARG A 50 -10.38 17.33 10.58
C ARG A 50 -9.53 16.05 10.62
N ARG A 51 -9.14 15.60 11.82
CA ARG A 51 -8.18 14.49 12.02
C ARG A 51 -8.63 13.47 13.08
N LYS A 52 -9.92 13.44 13.41
CA LYS A 52 -10.44 12.61 14.52
C LYS A 52 -11.54 11.63 14.09
N ASN A 53 -11.92 11.66 12.82
CA ASN A 53 -12.77 10.64 12.22
C ASN A 53 -11.82 9.59 11.67
N HIS A 54 -11.48 8.60 12.49
CA HIS A 54 -10.84 7.41 11.94
C HIS A 54 -11.86 6.69 11.07
N SER A 55 -11.43 6.26 9.88
CA SER A 55 -12.23 5.36 9.06
C SER A 55 -12.52 4.08 9.85
N ASP A 56 -13.65 3.45 9.56
CA ASP A 56 -14.00 2.20 10.21
C ASP A 56 -12.90 1.14 9.98
N LEU A 57 -12.53 0.45 11.07
CA LEU A 57 -11.41 -0.49 11.05
C LEU A 57 -11.69 -1.66 10.08
N LEU A 58 -12.96 -2.09 10.00
CA LEU A 58 -13.36 -3.20 9.14
C LEU A 58 -13.26 -2.81 7.66
N ASP A 59 -13.70 -1.60 7.31
CA ASP A 59 -13.56 -1.08 5.95
C ASP A 59 -12.09 -0.98 5.53
N VAL A 60 -11.23 -0.53 6.43
CA VAL A 60 -9.77 -0.46 6.19
C VAL A 60 -9.18 -1.86 6.05
N ALA A 61 -9.53 -2.79 6.94
CA ALA A 61 -9.04 -4.17 6.90
C ALA A 61 -9.49 -4.89 5.62
N MET A 62 -10.74 -4.71 5.20
CA MET A 62 -11.27 -5.24 3.94
C MET A 62 -10.54 -4.66 2.74
N TYR A 63 -10.27 -3.36 2.73
CA TYR A 63 -9.46 -2.74 1.68
C TYR A 63 -8.05 -3.35 1.64
N MET A 64 -7.39 -3.46 2.79
CA MET A 64 -6.04 -4.02 2.90
C MET A 64 -5.99 -5.49 2.43
N TYR A 65 -6.95 -6.32 2.86
CA TYR A 65 -7.05 -7.72 2.45
C TYR A 65 -7.19 -7.87 0.92
N ASN A 66 -8.06 -7.08 0.30
CA ASN A 66 -8.23 -7.09 -1.15
C ASN A 66 -6.97 -6.64 -1.90
N GLU A 67 -6.26 -5.64 -1.37
CA GLU A 67 -5.01 -5.14 -1.98
C GLU A 67 -3.87 -6.16 -1.83
N LEU A 68 -3.78 -6.85 -0.68
CA LEU A 68 -2.84 -7.96 -0.43
C LEU A 68 -3.09 -9.16 -1.34
N GLY A 69 -4.35 -9.40 -1.76
CA GLY A 69 -4.67 -10.40 -2.79
C GLY A 69 -4.17 -10.07 -4.20
N ARG A 70 -3.72 -8.84 -4.43
CA ARG A 70 -3.25 -8.33 -5.73
C ARG A 70 -1.75 -8.01 -5.66
N SER A 71 -1.40 -6.71 -5.70
CA SER A 71 -0.03 -6.21 -5.73
C SER A 71 0.52 -5.82 -4.34
N GLY A 72 -0.26 -5.99 -3.27
CA GLY A 72 0.08 -5.49 -1.93
C GLY A 72 1.11 -6.30 -1.15
N LYS A 73 1.41 -7.56 -1.54
CA LYS A 73 2.24 -8.49 -0.74
C LYS A 73 3.70 -8.07 -0.56
N LEU A 74 4.24 -7.26 -1.46
CA LEU A 74 5.66 -6.83 -1.42
C LEU A 74 5.82 -5.45 -0.78
N HIS A 75 4.79 -4.95 -0.12
CA HIS A 75 4.72 -3.56 0.34
C HIS A 75 4.43 -3.45 1.82
N GLY A 76 5.28 -2.67 2.49
CA GLY A 76 5.21 -2.42 3.92
C GLY A 76 4.03 -1.58 4.41
N TYR A 77 3.87 -1.49 5.73
CA TYR A 77 2.79 -0.72 6.37
C TYR A 77 2.84 0.77 6.01
N ARG A 78 4.03 1.31 5.72
CA ARG A 78 4.22 2.70 5.30
C ARG A 78 3.57 2.97 3.95
N TRP A 79 3.74 2.03 3.01
CA TRP A 79 3.10 2.10 1.70
C TRP A 79 1.58 1.97 1.86
N PHE A 80 1.11 1.02 2.67
CA PHE A 80 -0.32 0.84 2.93
C PHE A 80 -0.95 2.10 3.54
N HIS A 81 -0.31 2.72 4.52
CA HIS A 81 -0.79 3.97 5.11
C HIS A 81 -0.86 5.11 4.07
N HIS A 82 0.13 5.21 3.17
CA HIS A 82 0.09 6.19 2.08
C HIS A 82 -1.04 5.89 1.08
N LYS A 83 -1.21 4.63 0.69
CA LYS A 83 -2.27 4.17 -0.23
C LYS A 83 -3.67 4.44 0.34
N LEU A 84 -3.88 4.07 1.61
CA LEU A 84 -5.11 4.32 2.36
C LEU A 84 -5.45 5.81 2.38
N ARG A 85 -4.45 6.67 2.67
CA ARG A 85 -4.64 8.12 2.67
C ARG A 85 -5.02 8.68 1.30
N ASN A 86 -4.42 8.16 0.23
CA ASN A 86 -4.76 8.55 -1.13
C ASN A 86 -6.19 8.12 -1.52
N ASN A 87 -6.66 7.02 -0.96
CA ASN A 87 -8.03 6.51 -1.16
C ASN A 87 -9.04 7.09 -0.16
N GLY A 88 -8.66 8.13 0.61
CA GLY A 88 -9.58 8.84 1.50
C GLY A 88 -9.75 8.22 2.89
N TYR A 89 -9.03 7.15 3.23
CA TYR A 89 -9.03 6.59 4.57
C TYR A 89 -8.14 7.41 5.50
N ASN A 90 -8.64 7.70 6.69
CA ASN A 90 -7.89 8.40 7.72
C ASN A 90 -7.70 7.45 8.90
N ILE A 91 -6.50 6.87 9.03
CA ILE A 91 -6.15 5.92 10.08
C ILE A 91 -4.69 6.17 10.50
N ASP A 92 -4.35 5.87 11.75
CA ASP A 92 -3.00 5.98 12.24
C ASP A 92 -2.10 4.87 11.68
N ARG A 93 -0.80 5.17 11.58
CA ARG A 93 0.19 4.21 11.05
C ARG A 93 0.31 2.96 11.90
N GLU A 94 0.12 3.08 13.20
CA GLU A 94 0.28 1.95 14.12
C GLU A 94 -0.85 0.95 13.94
N THR A 95 -2.09 1.42 13.80
CA THR A 95 -3.22 0.54 13.47
C THR A 95 -3.05 -0.11 12.09
N VAL A 96 -2.55 0.60 11.08
CA VAL A 96 -2.22 -0.02 9.78
C VAL A 96 -1.16 -1.09 9.92
N ARG A 97 -0.13 -0.85 10.75
CA ARG A 97 0.90 -1.83 11.04
C ARG A 97 0.34 -3.08 11.73
N ASN A 98 -0.47 -2.90 12.76
CA ASN A 98 -1.12 -4.00 13.49
C ASN A 98 -2.05 -4.80 12.58
N LEU A 99 -2.83 -4.13 11.73
CA LEU A 99 -3.66 -4.78 10.71
C LEU A 99 -2.80 -5.54 9.71
N LEU A 100 -1.69 -4.96 9.24
CA LEU A 100 -0.80 -5.64 8.31
C LEU A 100 -0.14 -6.86 8.96
N GLN A 101 0.29 -6.77 10.21
CA GLN A 101 0.84 -7.91 10.95
C GLN A 101 -0.16 -9.07 11.09
N LEU A 102 -1.45 -8.77 11.20
CA LEU A 102 -2.51 -9.77 11.23
C LEU A 102 -2.79 -10.38 9.85
N LEU A 103 -2.74 -9.57 8.79
CA LEU A 103 -3.14 -9.96 7.43
C LEU A 103 -1.98 -10.54 6.59
N ASP A 104 -0.75 -10.09 6.83
CA ASP A 104 0.49 -10.46 6.14
C ASP A 104 1.71 -10.29 7.08
N PRO A 105 1.93 -11.26 8.00
CA PRO A 105 3.04 -11.20 8.96
C PRO A 105 4.42 -11.23 8.29
N GLU A 106 4.55 -11.92 7.15
CA GLU A 106 5.82 -12.03 6.41
C GLU A 106 6.22 -10.68 5.80
N GLY A 107 5.27 -9.95 5.20
CA GLY A 107 5.51 -8.61 4.64
C GLY A 107 5.93 -7.59 5.70
N GLU A 108 5.37 -7.65 6.90
CA GLU A 108 5.75 -6.77 8.01
C GLU A 108 7.14 -7.11 8.59
N GLU A 109 7.51 -8.40 8.65
CA GLU A 109 8.84 -8.85 9.06
C GLU A 109 9.94 -8.35 8.12
N PHE A 110 9.67 -8.37 6.81
CA PHE A 110 10.62 -7.85 5.81
C PHE A 110 10.88 -6.35 6.02
N ASP A 111 9.82 -5.57 6.23
CA ASP A 111 9.89 -4.13 6.50
C ASP A 111 10.71 -3.81 7.76
N ASN A 112 10.53 -4.63 8.80
CA ASN A 112 11.30 -4.53 10.04
C ASN A 112 12.77 -4.85 9.83
N THR A 113 13.06 -5.91 9.08
CA THR A 113 14.42 -6.30 8.71
C THR A 113 15.11 -5.19 7.93
N VAL A 114 14.44 -4.62 6.93
CA VAL A 114 14.97 -3.49 6.14
C VAL A 114 15.22 -2.27 7.02
N LEU A 115 14.33 -1.95 7.96
CA LEU A 115 14.53 -0.83 8.89
C LEU A 115 15.73 -1.06 9.81
N GLN A 116 15.83 -2.26 10.40
CA GLN A 116 16.97 -2.62 11.26
C GLN A 116 18.28 -2.56 10.46
N TRP A 117 18.30 -3.13 9.26
CA TRP A 117 19.46 -3.09 8.39
C TRP A 117 19.83 -1.65 7.99
N ASN A 118 18.87 -0.82 7.62
CA ASN A 118 19.16 0.56 7.22
C ASN A 118 19.67 1.43 8.39
N THR A 119 19.24 1.14 9.61
CA THR A 119 19.54 1.97 10.78
C THR A 119 20.70 1.47 11.63
N HIS A 120 21.11 0.20 11.51
CA HIS A 120 22.24 -0.31 12.28
C HIS A 120 23.54 0.42 11.93
N ARG A 121 24.49 0.38 12.88
CA ARG A 121 25.81 0.98 12.70
C ARG A 121 26.81 -0.11 12.35
N ILE A 122 27.33 -0.07 11.13
CA ILE A 122 28.48 -0.87 10.71
C ILE A 122 29.72 -0.31 11.40
N SER A 123 30.39 -1.15 12.17
CA SER A 123 31.61 -0.78 12.89
C SER A 123 32.79 -0.67 11.95
N ARG A 124 33.73 0.23 12.26
CA ARG A 124 34.94 0.39 11.48
C ARG A 124 35.89 -0.79 11.77
N SER A 125 36.22 -1.57 10.75
CA SER A 125 37.25 -2.62 10.85
C SER A 125 38.65 -1.99 10.73
N ARG A 126 39.61 -2.53 11.49
CA ARG A 126 41.03 -2.13 11.41
C ARG A 126 41.79 -2.89 10.32
N LEU A 127 41.30 -4.05 9.93
CA LEU A 127 41.96 -4.96 8.98
C LEU A 127 41.46 -4.75 7.55
N HIS A 128 40.22 -4.29 7.40
CA HIS A 128 39.58 -4.02 6.11
C HIS A 128 38.96 -2.61 6.15
N PRO A 129 39.42 -1.66 5.31
CA PRO A 129 38.91 -0.27 5.26
C PRO A 129 37.53 -0.18 4.58
N GLU A 130 36.68 -1.17 4.81
CA GLU A 130 35.32 -1.26 4.30
C GLU A 130 34.42 -0.15 4.85
N PRO A 131 33.28 0.10 4.17
CA PRO A 131 32.35 1.14 4.59
C PRO A 131 31.90 0.94 6.04
N PHE A 132 31.99 2.03 6.81
CA PHE A 132 31.59 2.10 8.21
C PHE A 132 30.53 3.18 8.37
N GLY A 133 29.68 3.06 9.37
CA GLY A 133 28.58 4.01 9.61
C GLY A 133 27.22 3.36 9.41
N ARG A 134 26.18 4.19 9.28
CA ARG A 134 24.81 3.69 9.08
C ARG A 134 24.54 3.57 7.59
N PRO A 135 24.02 2.44 7.08
CA PRO A 135 23.73 2.28 5.65
C PRO A 135 22.89 3.43 5.07
N THR A 136 21.87 3.89 5.81
CA THR A 136 21.06 5.06 5.43
C THR A 136 21.92 6.31 5.20
N MET A 137 22.86 6.60 6.10
CA MET A 137 23.72 7.78 5.99
C MET A 137 24.74 7.64 4.87
N MET A 138 25.26 6.43 4.66
CA MET A 138 26.18 6.14 3.57
C MET A 138 25.50 6.33 2.20
N TYR A 139 24.23 5.93 2.08
CA TYR A 139 23.43 6.09 0.87
C TYR A 139 23.07 7.56 0.59
N PHE A 140 22.50 8.28 1.56
CA PHE A 140 22.02 9.65 1.35
C PHE A 140 23.12 10.72 1.41
N ALA A 141 24.22 10.45 2.12
CA ALA A 141 25.29 11.41 2.33
C ALA A 141 26.69 10.78 2.17
N PRO A 142 26.99 10.14 1.01
CA PRO A 142 28.25 9.43 0.78
C PRO A 142 29.48 10.32 1.03
N ARG A 143 29.39 11.62 0.71
CA ARG A 143 30.46 12.60 0.91
C ARG A 143 30.92 12.72 2.38
N THR A 144 30.03 12.46 3.35
CA THR A 144 30.39 12.48 4.78
C THR A 144 31.32 11.35 5.19
N TYR A 145 31.39 10.29 4.38
CA TYR A 145 32.27 9.14 4.55
C TYR A 145 33.44 9.17 3.57
N LEU A 146 33.79 10.36 3.05
CA LEU A 146 34.85 10.56 2.05
C LEU A 146 34.67 9.70 0.79
N THR A 147 33.42 9.37 0.47
CA THR A 147 33.06 8.60 -0.73
C THR A 147 32.15 9.42 -1.65
N ARG A 148 31.89 8.91 -2.85
CA ARG A 148 31.07 9.55 -3.88
C ARG A 148 29.72 8.85 -4.02
N GLU A 149 28.79 9.53 -4.69
CA GLU A 149 27.52 8.92 -5.07
C GLU A 149 27.75 7.91 -6.20
N PHE A 150 27.21 6.70 -6.02
CA PHE A 150 27.25 5.61 -7.00
C PHE A 150 25.84 5.23 -7.49
N SER A 151 24.85 6.06 -7.18
CA SER A 151 23.47 5.90 -7.66
C SER A 151 23.45 6.04 -9.18
N ASN A 152 22.84 5.09 -9.87
CA ASN A 152 22.57 5.22 -11.30
C ASN A 152 21.30 6.06 -11.48
N HIS A 153 21.36 7.07 -12.36
CA HIS A 153 20.15 7.79 -12.74
C HIS A 153 19.33 6.90 -13.68
N VAL A 154 18.22 6.39 -13.18
CA VAL A 154 17.25 5.67 -14.02
C VAL A 154 16.42 6.70 -14.78
N LYS A 155 16.37 6.60 -16.11
CA LYS A 155 15.51 7.49 -16.93
C LYS A 155 14.05 7.08 -16.77
N LEU A 156 13.13 8.04 -16.86
CA LEU A 156 11.69 7.76 -16.75
C LEU A 156 11.23 6.79 -17.85
N ASP A 157 11.73 6.96 -19.07
CA ASP A 157 11.41 6.07 -20.20
C ASP A 157 11.85 4.62 -19.94
N GLU A 158 12.99 4.40 -19.24
CA GLU A 158 13.43 3.07 -18.83
C GLU A 158 12.52 2.46 -17.74
N LEU A 159 11.94 3.30 -16.87
CA LEU A 159 10.94 2.85 -15.90
C LEU A 159 9.60 2.52 -16.57
N GLU A 160 9.22 3.25 -17.62
CA GLU A 160 8.02 2.94 -18.42
C GLU A 160 8.17 1.63 -19.16
N VAL A 161 9.34 1.37 -19.78
CA VAL A 161 9.66 0.06 -20.37
C VAL A 161 9.60 -1.04 -19.31
N CYS A 162 10.26 -0.86 -18.16
CA CYS A 162 10.14 -1.83 -17.07
C CYS A 162 8.69 -2.03 -16.60
N ARG A 163 7.84 -1.00 -16.63
CA ARG A 163 6.44 -1.08 -16.23
C ARG A 163 5.59 -1.83 -17.26
N GLU A 164 5.90 -1.70 -18.54
CA GLU A 164 5.26 -2.42 -19.65
C GLU A 164 5.73 -3.89 -19.72
N GLU A 165 7.02 -4.13 -19.43
CA GLU A 165 7.64 -5.46 -19.39
C GLU A 165 7.36 -6.22 -18.08
N CYS A 166 7.12 -5.52 -16.96
CA CYS A 166 6.57 -6.10 -15.73
C CYS A 166 5.09 -6.42 -15.92
N ARG A 167 4.77 -7.41 -16.75
CA ARG A 167 3.42 -7.96 -16.84
C ARG A 167 3.04 -8.52 -15.47
N LEU A 168 2.12 -7.84 -14.81
CA LEU A 168 1.31 -8.43 -13.74
C LEU A 168 0.73 -9.73 -14.33
N LYS A 169 1.04 -10.88 -13.70
CA LYS A 169 0.66 -12.25 -14.07
C LYS A 169 -0.31 -12.30 -15.26
N ASP A 170 0.18 -12.77 -16.41
CA ASP A 170 -0.66 -13.15 -17.55
C ASP A 170 -1.80 -14.09 -17.07
N ASP A 171 -2.77 -14.41 -17.94
CA ASP A 171 -3.86 -15.36 -17.66
C ASP A 171 -3.38 -16.75 -17.16
N PHE A 172 -2.06 -16.99 -17.20
CA PHE A 172 -1.39 -18.16 -16.68
C PHE A 172 -0.73 -17.90 -15.30
N PRO A 173 -0.87 -18.83 -14.35
CA PRO A 173 -0.30 -18.70 -13.00
C PRO A 173 1.25 -18.78 -12.97
N CYS A 174 1.87 -19.19 -14.07
CA CYS A 174 3.31 -19.35 -14.32
C CYS A 174 3.61 -19.05 -15.80
N SER A 175 4.86 -19.23 -16.25
CA SER A 175 5.18 -19.07 -17.68
C SER A 175 4.38 -20.04 -18.54
N GLN A 176 4.08 -19.66 -19.79
CA GLN A 176 3.28 -20.46 -20.71
C GLN A 176 3.86 -21.86 -20.90
N GLU A 177 5.17 -21.99 -21.05
CA GLU A 177 5.85 -23.28 -21.25
C GLU A 177 5.71 -24.19 -20.03
N VAL A 178 5.81 -23.60 -18.83
CA VAL A 178 5.62 -24.34 -17.57
C VAL A 178 4.17 -24.75 -17.43
N PHE A 179 3.22 -23.87 -17.75
CA PHE A 179 1.80 -24.19 -17.71
C PHE A 179 1.44 -25.32 -18.68
N GLU A 180 1.92 -25.24 -19.93
CA GLU A 180 1.71 -26.26 -20.96
C GLU A 180 2.31 -27.61 -20.54
N LEU A 181 3.53 -27.62 -20.00
CA LEU A 181 4.16 -28.83 -19.46
C LEU A 181 3.32 -29.44 -18.33
N TYR A 182 2.78 -28.63 -17.42
CA TYR A 182 1.90 -29.10 -16.36
C TYR A 182 0.58 -29.66 -16.92
N CYS A 183 -0.01 -29.05 -17.96
CA CYS A 183 -1.19 -29.60 -18.62
C CYS A 183 -0.91 -30.98 -19.24
N VAL A 184 0.27 -31.16 -19.86
CA VAL A 184 0.70 -32.45 -20.41
C VAL A 184 0.85 -33.49 -19.29
N LEU A 185 1.56 -33.14 -18.21
CA LEU A 185 1.75 -34.03 -17.06
C LEU A 185 0.43 -34.41 -16.38
N MET A 186 -0.48 -33.45 -16.19
CA MET A 186 -1.81 -33.73 -15.63
C MET A 186 -2.63 -34.65 -16.54
N ASN A 187 -2.49 -34.52 -17.86
CA ASN A 187 -3.18 -35.38 -18.81
C ASN A 187 -2.61 -36.81 -18.81
N GLU A 188 -1.28 -36.95 -18.79
CA GLU A 188 -0.60 -38.25 -18.68
C GLU A 188 -0.94 -38.99 -17.39
N GLN A 189 -1.02 -38.26 -16.27
CA GLN A 189 -1.32 -38.82 -14.95
C GLN A 189 -2.83 -38.86 -14.62
N ASN A 190 -3.70 -38.44 -15.54
CA ASN A 190 -5.16 -38.31 -15.34
C ASN A 190 -5.55 -37.47 -14.10
N TRP A 191 -4.77 -36.45 -13.79
CA TRP A 191 -5.04 -35.53 -12.69
C TRP A 191 -6.07 -34.47 -13.08
N LEU A 192 -6.81 -34.00 -12.07
CA LEU A 192 -7.68 -32.84 -12.18
C LEU A 192 -6.94 -31.58 -11.67
N PRO A 193 -7.24 -30.40 -12.24
CA PRO A 193 -6.73 -29.16 -11.68
C PRO A 193 -7.23 -29.00 -10.23
N PRO A 194 -6.35 -28.65 -9.28
CA PRO A 194 -6.72 -28.54 -7.88
C PRO A 194 -7.69 -27.38 -7.67
N THR A 195 -8.76 -27.62 -6.92
CA THR A 195 -9.79 -26.63 -6.59
C THR A 195 -9.46 -25.82 -5.33
N SER A 196 -8.47 -26.26 -4.57
CA SER A 196 -7.97 -25.57 -3.37
C SER A 196 -6.44 -25.67 -3.23
N PRO A 197 -5.78 -24.70 -2.58
CA PRO A 197 -4.34 -24.76 -2.30
C PRO A 197 -3.92 -26.00 -1.49
N GLN A 198 -4.81 -26.52 -0.64
CA GLN A 198 -4.58 -27.72 0.16
C GLN A 198 -4.60 -28.99 -0.70
N GLU A 199 -5.46 -29.07 -1.72
CA GLU A 199 -5.46 -30.16 -2.72
C GLU A 199 -4.22 -30.12 -3.63
N ALA A 200 -3.68 -28.93 -3.89
CA ALA A 200 -2.47 -28.79 -4.71
C ALA A 200 -1.23 -29.39 -4.02
N GLY A 201 -1.19 -29.42 -2.69
CA GLY A 201 -0.07 -29.98 -1.92
C GLY A 201 -0.12 -31.49 -1.71
N SER A 202 -1.29 -32.13 -1.86
CA SER A 202 -1.49 -33.56 -1.58
C SER A 202 -1.39 -34.46 -2.83
N GLY A 203 -1.33 -33.87 -4.03
CA GLY A 203 -0.88 -34.55 -5.24
C GLY A 203 -1.64 -35.83 -5.62
N SER A 204 -2.99 -35.83 -5.62
CA SER A 204 -3.79 -36.81 -6.38
C SER A 204 -5.31 -36.60 -6.23
N VAL A 205 -5.97 -36.22 -7.33
CA VAL A 205 -7.41 -36.48 -7.50
C VAL A 205 -7.59 -37.19 -8.85
N SER A 206 -7.95 -38.48 -8.80
CA SER A 206 -8.20 -39.33 -9.96
C SER A 206 -9.59 -39.04 -10.55
N LYS A 207 -9.67 -38.90 -11.88
CA LYS A 207 -10.89 -38.53 -12.60
C LYS A 207 -12.03 -39.55 -12.45
N GLY A 208 -13.02 -39.18 -11.63
CA GLY A 208 -14.43 -39.50 -11.86
C GLY A 208 -15.15 -38.27 -12.43
N SER A 209 -15.44 -38.29 -13.74
CA SER A 209 -16.43 -37.43 -14.45
C SER A 209 -16.29 -35.90 -14.40
N TYR A 210 -15.57 -35.31 -15.38
CA TYR A 210 -15.83 -33.93 -15.85
C TYR A 210 -15.64 -33.83 -17.37
N GLN A 211 -16.70 -34.18 -18.12
CA GLN A 211 -16.91 -33.69 -19.48
C GLN A 211 -17.80 -32.46 -19.36
N LYS A 212 -17.23 -31.28 -19.65
CA LYS A 212 -17.85 -30.00 -20.08
C LYS A 212 -17.04 -28.86 -19.47
N LEU A 213 -16.06 -28.35 -20.21
CA LEU A 213 -15.61 -26.95 -20.15
C LEU A 213 -14.66 -26.60 -21.33
N ALA A 214 -14.74 -27.32 -22.44
CA ALA A 214 -14.02 -27.02 -23.66
C ALA A 214 -14.99 -26.49 -24.72
N GLN A 215 -15.58 -25.30 -24.50
CA GLN A 215 -16.18 -24.52 -25.59
C GLN A 215 -16.00 -23.01 -25.34
N GLY A 216 -15.11 -22.41 -26.13
CA GLY A 216 -15.06 -20.98 -26.42
C GLY A 216 -13.62 -20.43 -26.57
N PRO A 217 -13.35 -19.53 -27.54
CA PRO A 217 -13.81 -19.47 -28.93
C PRO A 217 -12.67 -19.77 -29.93
N LEU A 218 -13.05 -20.32 -31.08
CA LEU A 218 -12.18 -20.53 -32.24
C LEU A 218 -11.66 -19.17 -32.75
N MET A 219 -10.34 -19.00 -32.75
CA MET A 219 -9.64 -17.99 -33.55
C MET A 219 -9.86 -18.31 -35.03
N THR A 220 -10.66 -17.50 -35.72
CA THR A 220 -10.70 -17.48 -37.19
C THR A 220 -9.67 -16.47 -37.70
N SER A 221 -8.71 -17.02 -38.45
CA SER A 221 -7.87 -16.48 -39.54
C SER A 221 -7.55 -14.99 -39.59
#